data_AF-W0Q1T6-F1
#
_entry.id   AF-W0Q1T6-F1
#
_cell.length_a   1.000
_cell.length_b   1.000
_cell.length_c   1.000
_cell.angle_alpha   90.00
_cell.angle_beta   90.00
_cell.angle_gamma   90.00
#
_symmetry.space_group_name_H-M   'P 1'
#
loop_
_entity.id
_entity.type
_entity.pdbx_description
1 polymer ?
#
loop_
_entity_poly.entity_id
_entity_poly.type
_entity_poly.pdbx_seq_one_letter_code
_entity_poly.pdbx_strand_id
1 'polypeptide(L)'
;MAVLVGSLAACTTEIIPPVEQVEKVQKVAEPAKTVIKQVEKATEINLYLCKNNKKVEVERQRVTRNTTKKETIMVNFQGSTHQLSPAVTKDGKKYTNIRWTWHEMRNGKAFLYNTTKKNLAENCVKQ
;
A
#
# COMPACT_ATOMS: atom_id res chain seq x y z
N MET A 1 3.32 -14.93 68.18
CA MET A 1 2.48 -13.72 68.34
C MET A 1 2.58 -12.89 67.06
N ALA A 2 1.50 -12.16 66.73
CA ALA A 2 1.27 -11.28 65.55
C ALA A 2 1.04 -12.06 64.22
N VAL A 3 -0.17 -12.24 63.64
CA VAL A 3 -1.37 -11.41 63.32
C VAL A 3 -1.29 -10.72 61.95
N LEU A 4 -2.19 -11.19 61.05
CA LEU A 4 -2.86 -10.57 59.86
C LEU A 4 -1.94 -10.03 58.74
N VAL A 5 -2.21 -10.27 57.45
CA VAL A 5 -3.29 -9.78 56.57
C VAL A 5 -3.24 -10.66 55.30
N GLY A 6 -4.28 -11.16 54.61
CA GLY A 6 -5.68 -10.79 54.49
C GLY A 6 -5.95 -10.17 53.10
N SER A 7 -6.16 -10.96 52.04
CA SER A 7 -6.73 -10.48 50.77
C SER A 7 -7.33 -11.63 49.94
N LEU A 8 -8.65 -11.82 50.03
CA LEU A 8 -9.43 -12.67 49.14
C LEU A 8 -9.73 -11.89 47.85
N ALA A 9 -9.29 -12.40 46.70
CA ALA A 9 -9.69 -11.88 45.40
C ALA A 9 -11.02 -12.52 45.00
N ALA A 10 -12.10 -11.75 45.04
CA ALA A 10 -13.39 -12.08 44.44
C ALA A 10 -13.72 -11.00 43.40
N CYS A 11 -13.81 -11.37 42.13
CA CYS A 11 -14.47 -10.59 41.11
C CYS A 11 -15.49 -11.49 40.42
N THR A 12 -16.74 -11.08 40.54
CA THR A 12 -17.96 -11.73 40.08
C THR A 12 -17.99 -11.83 38.56
N THR A 13 -18.00 -13.06 38.04
CA THR A 13 -18.55 -13.35 36.71
C THR A 13 -20.06 -13.16 36.75
N GLU A 14 -20.56 -12.19 36.00
CA GLU A 14 -22.00 -12.05 35.79
C GLU A 14 -22.52 -13.24 34.96
N ILE A 15 -23.49 -13.93 35.55
CA ILE A 15 -24.33 -14.96 34.94
C ILE A 15 -25.64 -14.26 34.56
N ILE A 16 -25.95 -14.18 33.27
CA ILE A 16 -27.31 -13.86 32.79
C ILE A 16 -27.90 -15.14 32.20
N PRO A 17 -29.02 -15.65 32.74
CA PRO A 17 -29.73 -16.85 32.26
C PRO A 17 -30.65 -16.53 31.05
N PRO A 18 -31.27 -17.57 30.43
CA PRO A 18 -31.55 -17.64 29.01
C PRO A 18 -32.91 -17.10 28.61
N VAL A 19 -33.03 -16.60 27.38
CA VAL A 19 -34.31 -16.50 26.70
C VAL A 19 -34.21 -17.23 25.36
N GLU A 20 -34.85 -18.39 25.32
CA GLU A 20 -35.29 -19.08 24.12
C GLU A 20 -36.05 -18.12 23.22
N GLN A 21 -35.58 -17.94 21.98
CA GLN A 21 -36.46 -17.74 20.83
C GLN A 21 -35.93 -18.59 19.67
N VAL A 22 -36.29 -19.86 19.74
CA VAL A 22 -36.32 -20.74 18.58
C VAL A 22 -37.56 -20.37 17.78
N GLU A 23 -37.42 -19.59 16.71
CA GLU A 23 -38.36 -19.73 15.59
C GLU A 23 -37.71 -19.46 14.23
N LYS A 24 -37.41 -20.58 13.57
CA LYS A 24 -37.70 -20.88 12.16
C LYS A 24 -36.86 -20.25 11.04
N VAL A 25 -36.22 -21.21 10.36
CA VAL A 25 -36.17 -21.37 8.89
C VAL A 25 -34.94 -20.78 8.20
N GLN A 26 -33.94 -21.67 8.08
CA GLN A 26 -33.31 -22.05 6.81
C GLN A 26 -33.38 -21.03 5.67
N LYS A 27 -32.25 -20.37 5.43
CA LYS A 27 -31.60 -20.47 4.12
C LYS A 27 -30.10 -20.34 4.32
N VAL A 28 -29.42 -21.48 4.26
CA VAL A 28 -27.98 -21.56 4.05
C VAL A 28 -27.72 -20.91 2.69
N ALA A 29 -27.39 -19.62 2.70
CA ALA A 29 -26.71 -19.01 1.58
C ALA A 29 -25.24 -19.43 1.71
N GLU A 30 -24.82 -20.39 0.88
CA GLU A 30 -23.39 -20.61 0.63
C GLU A 30 -22.73 -19.24 0.43
N PRO A 31 -21.59 -18.94 1.06
CA PRO A 31 -20.79 -17.82 0.63
C PRO A 31 -20.33 -18.18 -0.77
N ALA A 32 -21.01 -17.62 -1.78
CA ALA A 32 -20.58 -17.67 -3.16
C ALA A 32 -19.10 -17.31 -3.16
N LYS A 33 -18.25 -18.30 -3.45
CA LYS A 33 -16.82 -18.09 -3.64
C LYS A 33 -16.69 -17.02 -4.71
N THR A 34 -16.43 -15.79 -4.28
CA THR A 34 -15.95 -14.73 -5.14
C THR A 34 -14.63 -15.26 -5.66
N VAL A 35 -14.67 -15.87 -6.85
CA VAL A 35 -13.48 -16.13 -7.64
C VAL A 35 -12.97 -14.74 -7.99
N ILE A 36 -12.12 -14.21 -7.12
CA ILE A 36 -11.30 -13.04 -7.42
C ILE A 36 -10.49 -13.51 -8.62
N LYS A 37 -10.93 -13.10 -9.81
CA LYS A 37 -10.23 -13.29 -11.05
C LYS A 37 -8.89 -12.58 -10.85
N GLN A 38 -7.87 -13.33 -10.42
CA GLN A 38 -6.52 -12.84 -10.32
C GLN A 38 -6.07 -12.58 -11.75
N VAL A 39 -6.34 -11.34 -12.20
CA VAL A 39 -5.72 -10.80 -13.40
C VAL A 39 -4.25 -10.70 -13.03
N GLU A 40 -3.44 -11.65 -13.51
CA GLU A 40 -1.98 -11.54 -13.50
C GLU A 40 -1.63 -10.21 -14.14
N LYS A 41 -1.32 -9.24 -13.28
CA LYS A 41 -0.91 -7.91 -13.67
C LYS A 41 0.54 -8.08 -14.12
N ALA A 42 0.80 -7.92 -15.42
CA ALA A 42 2.16 -7.89 -15.92
C ALA A 42 2.90 -6.74 -15.22
N THR A 43 3.82 -7.08 -14.32
CA THR A 43 4.54 -6.15 -13.48
C THR A 43 5.92 -5.93 -14.07
N GLU A 44 6.20 -4.70 -14.53
CA GLU A 44 7.50 -4.32 -15.10
C GLU A 44 8.31 -3.57 -14.02
N ILE A 45 9.37 -4.20 -13.51
CA ILE A 45 10.28 -3.59 -12.52
C ILE A 45 11.46 -2.95 -13.24
N ASN A 46 11.68 -1.66 -12.99
CA ASN A 46 12.77 -0.88 -13.56
C ASN A 46 13.72 -0.41 -12.44
N LEU A 47 15.00 -0.74 -12.56
CA LEU A 47 16.03 -0.29 -11.64
C LEU A 47 16.71 0.96 -12.17
N TYR A 48 16.90 1.94 -11.29
CA TYR A 48 17.58 3.19 -11.60
C TYR A 48 18.80 3.37 -10.71
N LEU A 49 19.94 3.65 -11.33
CA LEU A 49 21.14 4.10 -10.64
C LEU A 49 21.19 5.63 -10.68
N CYS A 50 21.32 6.25 -9.51
CA CYS A 50 21.30 7.69 -9.34
C CYS A 50 22.65 8.20 -8.84
N LYS A 51 22.81 9.52 -8.83
CA LYS A 51 23.97 10.19 -8.22
C LYS A 51 24.23 9.68 -6.80
N ASN A 52 25.50 9.57 -6.42
CA ASN A 52 25.98 9.02 -5.14
C ASN A 52 25.63 7.54 -4.92
N ASN A 53 25.57 6.75 -6.00
CA ASN A 53 25.26 5.31 -5.98
C ASN A 53 23.93 4.95 -5.31
N LYS A 54 23.01 5.91 -5.23
CA LYS A 54 21.64 5.67 -4.77
C LYS A 54 20.90 4.82 -5.80
N LYS A 55 20.06 3.92 -5.31
CA LYS A 55 19.23 3.04 -6.15
C LYS A 55 17.76 3.34 -5.91
N VAL A 56 16.99 3.44 -6.99
CA VAL A 56 15.53 3.56 -6.95
C VAL A 56 14.96 2.41 -7.78
N GLU A 57 14.01 1.68 -7.21
CA GLU A 57 13.27 0.65 -7.92
C GLU A 57 11.87 1.17 -8.24
N VAL A 58 11.46 1.03 -9.49
CA VAL A 58 10.18 1.52 -10.01
C VAL A 58 9.43 0.36 -10.66
N GLU A 59 8.45 -0.14 -9.94
CA GLU A 59 7.52 -1.15 -10.40
C GLU A 59 6.33 -0.48 -11.11
N ARG A 60 6.09 -0.81 -12.38
CA ARG A 60 4.97 -0.27 -13.16
C ARG A 60 3.79 -1.23 -13.14
N GLN A 61 2.65 -0.69 -12.75
CA GLN A 61 1.39 -1.41 -12.72
C GLN A 61 0.43 -0.79 -13.74
N ARG A 62 0.23 -1.48 -14.85
CA ARG A 62 -0.72 -1.06 -15.89
C ARG A 62 -2.06 -1.75 -15.67
N VAL A 63 -3.11 -0.95 -15.51
CA VAL A 63 -4.50 -1.43 -15.47
C VAL A 63 -5.23 -0.91 -16.69
N THR A 64 -5.79 -1.82 -17.47
CA THR A 64 -6.72 -1.48 -18.54
C THR A 64 -8.13 -1.79 -18.04
N ARG A 65 -8.97 -0.78 -17.84
CA ARG A 65 -10.38 -0.95 -17.50
C ARG A 65 -11.22 -0.07 -18.41
N ASN A 66 -12.21 -0.65 -19.10
CA ASN A 66 -13.16 0.06 -19.95
C ASN A 66 -12.47 1.09 -20.85
N THR A 67 -11.57 0.62 -21.73
CA THR A 67 -10.72 1.40 -22.67
C THR A 67 -9.74 2.40 -22.06
N THR A 68 -9.85 2.75 -20.78
CA THR A 68 -8.93 3.66 -20.10
C THR A 68 -7.71 2.91 -19.56
N LYS A 69 -6.52 3.32 -20.01
CA LYS A 69 -5.24 2.82 -19.49
C LYS A 69 -4.78 3.71 -18.33
N LYS A 70 -4.76 3.15 -17.12
CA LYS A 70 -4.23 3.82 -15.93
C LYS A 70 -2.92 3.14 -15.54
N GLU A 71 -1.83 3.89 -15.51
CA GLU A 71 -0.51 3.39 -15.08
C GLU A 71 -0.18 3.97 -13.71
N THR A 72 -0.15 3.15 -12.68
CA THR A 72 0.41 3.54 -11.38
C THR A 72 1.80 2.95 -11.24
N ILE A 73 2.63 3.52 -10.37
CA ILE A 73 3.94 2.96 -10.07
C ILE A 73 4.11 2.75 -8.57
N MET A 74 4.82 1.70 -8.17
CA MET A 74 5.40 1.60 -6.83
C MET A 74 6.86 2.00 -6.91
N VAL A 75 7.23 3.00 -6.11
CA VAL A 75 8.61 3.48 -5.99
C VAL A 75 9.16 3.02 -4.67
N ASN A 76 10.24 2.24 -4.70
CA ASN A 76 11.00 1.82 -3.53
C ASN A 76 12.35 2.57 -3.49
N PHE A 77 12.58 3.25 -2.36
CA PHE A 77 13.81 3.99 -2.11
C PHE A 77 14.16 3.91 -0.62
N GLN A 78 15.38 3.44 -0.31
CA GLN A 78 15.92 3.34 1.05
C GLN A 78 14.98 2.62 2.04
N GLY A 79 14.34 1.53 1.60
CA GLY A 79 13.46 0.71 2.45
C GLY A 79 12.05 1.29 2.63
N SER A 80 11.74 2.43 2.00
CA SER A 80 10.38 2.98 1.94
C SER A 80 9.79 2.76 0.57
N THR A 81 8.54 2.29 0.52
CA THR A 81 7.83 2.05 -0.74
C THR A 81 6.52 2.83 -0.78
N HIS A 82 6.30 3.58 -1.86
CA HIS A 82 5.11 4.40 -2.05
C HIS A 82 4.51 4.20 -3.44
N GLN A 83 3.18 4.00 -3.47
CA GLN A 83 2.42 4.01 -4.71
C GLN A 83 2.20 5.47 -5.17
N LEU A 84 2.56 5.76 -6.41
CA LEU A 84 2.40 7.06 -7.06
C LEU A 84 1.43 6.95 -8.25
N SER A 85 0.63 7.99 -8.43
CA SER A 85 -0.31 8.10 -9.55
C SER A 85 0.21 9.08 -10.61
N PRO A 86 -0.15 8.92 -11.90
CA PRO A 86 0.23 9.86 -12.94
C PRO A 86 -0.17 11.29 -12.59
N ALA A 87 0.70 12.24 -12.90
CA ALA A 87 0.46 13.66 -12.76
C ALA A 87 0.82 14.37 -14.07
N VAL A 88 0.05 15.41 -14.39
CA VAL A 88 0.28 16.22 -15.59
C VAL A 88 1.66 16.88 -15.53
N THR A 89 2.42 16.76 -16.61
CA THR A 89 3.74 17.38 -16.78
C THR A 89 3.93 17.83 -18.22
N LYS A 90 4.70 18.91 -18.41
CA LYS A 90 5.09 19.38 -19.74
C LYS A 90 6.26 18.56 -20.33
N ASP A 91 7.03 17.92 -19.45
CA ASP A 91 8.22 17.16 -19.83
C ASP A 91 8.20 15.76 -19.22
N GLY A 92 8.33 14.77 -20.09
CA GLY A 92 8.42 13.35 -19.75
C GLY A 92 7.19 12.77 -19.03
N LYS A 93 7.43 11.90 -18.05
CA LYS A 93 6.40 11.25 -17.23
C LYS A 93 6.58 11.64 -15.77
N LYS A 94 5.48 12.01 -15.11
CA LYS A 94 5.50 12.38 -13.69
C LYS A 94 4.46 11.59 -12.94
N TYR A 95 4.84 11.13 -11.75
CA TYR A 95 3.97 10.40 -10.85
C TYR A 95 4.12 10.99 -9.45
N THR A 96 3.01 11.14 -8.71
CA THR A 96 3.04 11.79 -7.40
C THR A 96 2.03 11.18 -6.44
N ASN A 97 2.31 11.36 -5.15
CA ASN A 97 1.33 11.26 -4.06
C ASN A 97 1.63 12.36 -3.01
N ILE A 98 1.10 12.23 -1.79
CA ILE A 98 1.31 13.18 -0.69
C ILE A 98 2.72 13.15 -0.07
N ARG A 99 3.57 12.20 -0.43
CA ARG A 99 4.93 12.03 0.11
C ARG A 99 5.99 12.34 -0.93
N TRP A 100 5.90 11.71 -2.10
CA TRP A 100 6.92 11.75 -3.13
C TRP A 100 6.36 12.12 -4.50
N THR A 101 7.27 12.63 -5.32
CA THR A 101 7.11 12.79 -6.75
C THR A 101 8.29 12.11 -7.46
N TRP A 102 7.98 11.22 -8.40
CA TRP A 102 8.91 10.63 -9.35
C TRP A 102 8.73 11.30 -10.70
N HIS A 103 9.81 11.78 -11.29
CA HIS A 103 9.79 12.50 -12.57
C HIS A 103 10.85 11.96 -13.50
N GLU A 104 10.40 11.30 -14.57
CA GLU A 104 11.23 10.79 -15.67
C GLU A 104 11.21 11.83 -16.79
N MET A 105 12.34 12.46 -17.08
CA MET A 105 12.49 13.45 -18.14
C MET A 105 12.71 12.76 -19.49
N ARG A 106 12.41 13.48 -20.59
CA ARG A 106 12.62 12.96 -21.97
C ARG A 106 14.07 12.67 -22.32
N ASN A 107 15.02 13.30 -21.63
CA ASN A 107 16.46 13.07 -21.82
C ASN A 107 16.97 11.77 -21.13
N GLY A 108 16.07 10.94 -20.61
CA GLY A 108 16.42 9.66 -19.97
C GLY A 108 16.83 9.78 -18.49
N LYS A 109 16.90 10.99 -17.94
CA LYS A 109 17.16 11.20 -16.50
C LYS A 109 15.86 11.18 -15.70
N ALA A 110 15.94 10.69 -14.47
CA ALA A 110 14.84 10.73 -13.53
C ALA A 110 15.23 11.33 -12.16
N PHE A 111 14.22 11.78 -11.43
CA PHE A 111 14.36 12.45 -10.13
C PHE A 111 13.29 11.96 -9.16
N LEU A 112 13.69 11.72 -7.92
CA LEU A 112 12.80 11.47 -6.79
C LEU A 112 12.92 12.63 -5.80
N TYR A 113 11.83 13.31 -5.52
CA TYR A 113 11.79 14.40 -4.53
C TYR A 113 10.53 14.33 -3.68
N ASN A 114 10.57 14.94 -2.50
CA ASN A 114 9.42 15.00 -1.60
C ASN A 114 8.50 16.20 -1.93
N THR A 115 7.41 16.35 -1.17
CA THR A 115 6.47 17.48 -1.32
C THR A 115 7.10 18.85 -1.11
N THR A 116 8.16 18.96 -0.31
CA THR A 116 8.92 20.21 -0.11
C THR A 116 9.96 20.46 -1.21
N LYS A 117 9.92 19.71 -2.32
CA LYS A 117 10.88 19.78 -3.44
C LYS A 117 12.33 19.47 -3.06
N LYS A 118 12.56 18.86 -1.90
CA LYS A 118 13.88 18.34 -1.53
C LYS A 118 14.15 17.08 -2.34
N ASN A 119 15.25 17.06 -3.07
CA ASN A 119 15.68 15.90 -3.83
C ASN A 119 16.14 14.77 -2.89
N LEU A 120 15.56 13.60 -3.08
CA LEU A 120 15.90 12.35 -2.40
C LEU A 120 16.88 11.54 -3.26
N ALA A 121 16.66 11.51 -4.57
CA ALA A 121 17.55 10.95 -5.58
C ALA A 121 17.54 11.80 -6.86
N GLU A 122 18.71 12.02 -7.45
CA GLU A 122 18.90 12.93 -8.60
C GLU A 122 19.66 12.24 -9.73
N ASN A 123 19.41 12.71 -10.97
CA ASN A 123 20.10 12.23 -12.17
C ASN A 123 20.09 10.70 -12.28
N CYS A 124 18.95 10.09 -11.98
CA CYS A 124 18.74 8.65 -12.05
C CYS A 124 18.68 8.19 -13.51
N VAL A 125 19.37 7.12 -13.84
CA VAL A 125 19.38 6.52 -15.18
C VAL A 125 18.93 5.07 -15.07
N LYS A 126 17.97 4.69 -15.93
CA LYS A 126 17.48 3.31 -16.02
C LYS A 126 18.64 2.39 -16.41
N GLN A 127 18.78 1.28 -15.69
CA GLN A 127 19.78 0.24 -15.97
C GLN A 127 19.28 -0.77 -17.00
#